data_AF-P16642-F1
#
_entry.id   AF-P16642-F1
#
_cell.length_a   1.000
_cell.length_b   1.000
_cell.length_c   1.000
_cell.angle_alpha   90.00
_cell.angle_beta   90.00
_cell.angle_gamma   90.00
#
_symmetry.space_group_name_H-M   'P 1'
#
loop_
_entity.id
_entity.type
_entity.pdbx_description
1 polymer ?
#
loop_
_entity_poly.entity_id
_entity_poly.type
_entity_poly.pdbx_seq_one_letter_code
_entity_poly.pdbx_strand_id
1 'polypeptide(L)'
;MVDLKITLVNEDGESTISGKGHPLPAPLIFPPIYIFRFTQYQTEGKLWDKNEFQIKSGKIEFDGEEYDIPESKGTWSKDDEENAIDVNLHLFRPPEKFFPKN
;
A
#
# COMPACT_ATOMS: atom_id res chain seq x y z
N MET A 1 -15.19 -3.89 4.95
CA MET A 1 -13.80 -4.16 4.53
C MET A 1 -13.84 -5.22 3.45
N VAL A 2 -12.95 -5.14 2.47
CA VAL A 2 -12.91 -6.06 1.33
C VAL A 2 -11.51 -6.65 1.22
N ASP A 3 -11.39 -7.75 0.49
CA ASP A 3 -10.08 -8.34 0.24
C ASP A 3 -9.27 -7.41 -0.66
N LEU A 4 -8.08 -7.06 -0.18
CA LEU A 4 -7.15 -6.18 -0.85
C LEU A 4 -5.76 -6.79 -0.72
N LYS A 5 -4.98 -6.72 -1.79
CA LYS A 5 -3.59 -7.14 -1.80
C LYS A 5 -2.73 -6.07 -2.44
N ILE A 6 -1.64 -5.69 -1.79
CA ILE A 6 -0.64 -4.78 -2.34
C ILE A 6 0.66 -5.56 -2.49
N THR A 7 1.22 -5.52 -3.69
CA THR A 7 2.55 -6.05 -4.00
C THR A 7 3.47 -4.88 -4.30
N LEU A 8 4.62 -4.81 -3.64
CA LEU A 8 5.60 -3.73 -3.76
C LEU A 8 6.96 -4.31 -4.12
N VAL A 9 7.65 -3.67 -5.05
CA VAL A 9 8.97 -4.07 -5.53
C VAL A 9 9.99 -2.99 -5.23
N ASN A 10 11.07 -3.35 -4.56
CA ASN A 10 12.18 -2.47 -4.25
C ASN A 10 13.54 -3.15 -4.56
N GLU A 11 14.64 -2.61 -4.02
CA GLU A 11 15.97 -3.19 -4.14
C GLU A 11 16.16 -4.51 -3.40
N ASP A 12 15.39 -4.74 -2.33
CA ASP A 12 15.44 -5.96 -1.52
C ASP A 12 14.60 -7.12 -2.10
N GLY A 13 13.81 -6.82 -3.14
CA GLY A 13 12.97 -7.78 -3.86
C GLY A 13 11.49 -7.38 -3.88
N GLU A 14 10.63 -8.38 -3.98
CA GLU A 14 9.17 -8.23 -3.90
C GLU A 14 8.70 -8.43 -2.45
N SER A 15 7.73 -7.63 -2.03
CA SER A 15 7.06 -7.78 -0.74
C SER A 15 5.57 -7.53 -0.92
N THR A 16 4.77 -8.34 -0.24
CA THR A 16 3.31 -8.33 -0.38
C THR A 16 2.65 -8.14 0.98
N ILE A 17 1.55 -7.40 1.00
CA ILE A 17 0.58 -7.41 2.08
C ILE A 17 -0.78 -7.78 1.53
N SER A 18 -1.50 -8.69 2.18
CA SER A 18 -2.86 -9.07 1.80
C SER A 18 -3.73 -9.24 3.04
N GLY A 19 -5.03 -8.98 2.91
CA GLY A 19 -5.99 -9.12 4.00
C GLY A 19 -7.25 -8.31 3.78
N LYS A 20 -7.95 -7.98 4.88
CA LYS A 20 -9.11 -7.09 4.85
C LYS A 20 -8.63 -5.64 4.85
N GLY A 21 -8.54 -5.05 3.66
CA GLY A 21 -8.03 -3.70 3.44
C GLY A 21 -9.11 -2.68 3.08
N HIS A 22 -8.83 -1.40 3.32
CA HIS A 22 -9.57 -0.27 2.76
C HIS A 22 -8.68 0.97 2.68
N PRO A 23 -8.92 1.88 1.70
CA PRO A 23 -8.25 3.17 1.68
C PRO A 23 -8.72 4.05 2.85
N LEU A 24 -7.81 4.82 3.42
CA LEU A 24 -8.11 5.88 4.38
C LEU A 24 -8.16 7.25 3.67
N PRO A 25 -8.84 8.25 4.25
CA PRO A 25 -8.81 9.61 3.74
C PRO A 25 -7.37 10.13 3.63
N ALA A 26 -7.02 10.63 2.44
CA ALA A 26 -5.71 11.20 2.15
C ALA A 26 -5.84 12.68 1.74
N PRO A 27 -4.82 13.52 2.00
CA PRO A 27 -4.83 14.91 1.57
C PRO A 27 -4.97 15.04 0.04
N LEU A 28 -5.62 16.11 -0.42
CA LEU A 28 -5.81 16.41 -1.85
C LEU A 28 -4.54 17.02 -2.47
N ILE A 29 -3.49 16.22 -2.55
CA ILE A 29 -2.20 16.53 -3.18
C ILE A 29 -1.96 15.67 -4.41
N PHE A 30 -1.10 16.17 -5.30
CA PHE A 30 -0.73 15.50 -6.55
C PHE A 30 0.79 15.45 -6.70
N PRO A 31 1.41 14.28 -6.97
CA PRO A 31 0.76 12.96 -7.09
C PRO A 31 0.03 12.52 -5.82
N PRO A 32 -0.99 11.64 -5.93
CA PRO A 32 -1.79 11.26 -4.78
C PRO A 32 -0.95 10.49 -3.77
N ILE A 33 -1.32 10.61 -2.50
CA ILE A 33 -0.88 9.67 -1.47
C ILE A 33 -1.92 8.57 -1.37
N TYR A 34 -1.47 7.33 -1.33
CA TYR A 34 -2.32 6.21 -0.96
C TYR A 34 -2.08 5.82 0.49
N ILE A 35 -3.14 5.78 1.26
CA ILE A 35 -3.12 5.35 2.66
C ILE A 35 -4.09 4.19 2.76
N PHE A 36 -3.60 3.03 3.19
CA PHE A 36 -4.40 1.81 3.33
C PHE A 36 -4.30 1.31 4.75
N ARG A 37 -5.45 0.94 5.32
CA ARG A 37 -5.51 0.17 6.57
C ARG A 37 -5.84 -1.26 6.26
N PHE A 38 -5.03 -2.19 6.75
CA PHE A 38 -5.31 -3.63 6.71
C PHE A 38 -5.59 -4.18 8.10
N THR A 39 -6.58 -5.05 8.18
CA THR A 39 -6.84 -5.94 9.32
C THR A 39 -6.82 -7.38 8.84
N GLN A 40 -6.64 -8.33 9.76
CA GLN A 40 -6.54 -9.77 9.42
C GLN A 40 -5.53 -10.01 8.28
N TYR A 41 -4.37 -9.37 8.38
CA TYR A 41 -3.43 -9.26 7.28
C TYR A 41 -2.29 -10.25 7.40
N GLN A 42 -1.66 -10.51 6.26
CA GLN A 42 -0.41 -11.27 6.16
C GLN A 42 0.57 -10.47 5.30
N THR A 43 1.81 -10.42 5.77
CA THR A 43 2.91 -9.76 5.10
C THR A 43 3.95 -10.79 4.67
N GLU A 44 4.44 -10.66 3.44
CA GLU A 44 5.55 -11.45 2.90
C GLU A 44 6.63 -10.50 2.36
N GLY A 45 7.90 -10.93 2.44
CA GLY A 45 9.05 -10.16 1.97
C GLY A 45 9.69 -9.26 3.04
N LYS A 46 10.84 -8.67 2.70
CA LYS A 46 11.73 -7.97 3.64
C LYS A 46 11.36 -6.51 3.90
N LEU A 47 10.44 -5.97 3.11
CA LEU A 47 10.09 -4.55 3.17
C LEU A 47 9.50 -4.16 4.54
N TRP A 48 8.81 -5.11 5.18
CA TRP A 48 8.12 -4.93 6.45
C TRP A 48 9.06 -4.94 7.66
N ASP A 49 10.36 -5.18 7.45
CA ASP A 49 11.38 -5.07 8.50
C ASP A 49 11.85 -3.62 8.72
N LYS A 50 11.49 -2.71 7.79
CA LYS A 50 11.86 -1.29 7.82
C LYS A 50 10.60 -0.42 7.89
N ASN A 51 10.57 0.56 8.79
CA ASN A 51 9.41 1.46 8.94
C ASN A 51 9.23 2.42 7.74
N GLU A 52 10.30 2.67 7.00
CA GLU A 52 10.29 3.45 5.76
C GLU A 52 11.07 2.73 4.67
N PHE A 53 10.63 2.91 3.43
CA PHE A 53 11.18 2.20 2.28
C PHE A 53 10.95 2.97 0.98
N GLN A 54 11.80 2.75 -0.01
CA GLN A 54 11.62 3.25 -1.38
C GLN A 54 11.08 2.11 -2.25
N ILE A 55 10.12 2.43 -3.09
CA ILE A 55 9.44 1.51 -4.00
C ILE A 55 9.78 1.92 -5.43
N LYS A 56 10.20 0.95 -6.24
CA LYS A 56 10.42 1.14 -7.68
C LYS A 56 9.12 1.01 -8.46
N SER A 57 8.30 0.03 -8.07
CA SER A 57 6.98 -0.21 -8.63
C SER A 57 6.16 -1.10 -7.69
N GLY A 58 4.87 -1.19 -7.92
CA GLY A 58 3.99 -2.10 -7.22
C GLY A 58 2.64 -2.20 -7.90
N LYS A 59 1.73 -2.91 -7.27
CA LYS A 59 0.35 -3.06 -7.72
C LYS A 59 -0.60 -3.27 -6.54
N ILE A 60 -1.84 -2.84 -6.74
CA ILE A 60 -2.97 -3.09 -5.83
C ILE A 60 -3.94 -4.00 -6.58
N GLU A 61 -4.24 -5.15 -6.00
CA GLU A 61 -5.30 -6.06 -6.46
C GLU A 61 -6.53 -5.82 -5.58
N PHE A 62 -7.64 -5.37 -6.19
CA PHE A 62 -8.88 -5.00 -5.51
C PHE A 62 -10.09 -5.25 -6.40
N ASP A 63 -11.07 -6.00 -5.89
CA ASP A 63 -12.34 -6.32 -6.59
C ASP A 63 -12.14 -6.89 -8.01
N GLY A 64 -11.12 -7.74 -8.18
CA GLY A 64 -10.78 -8.34 -9.48
C GLY A 64 -10.05 -7.40 -10.46
N GLU A 65 -9.77 -6.17 -10.05
CA GLU A 65 -9.01 -5.21 -10.82
C GLU A 65 -7.59 -5.01 -10.27
N GLU A 66 -6.66 -4.66 -11.15
CA GLU A 66 -5.30 -4.26 -10.79
C GLU A 66 -5.11 -2.75 -11.01
N TYR A 67 -4.39 -2.12 -10.07
CA TYR A 67 -4.02 -0.71 -10.11
C TYR A 67 -2.51 -0.60 -9.93
N ASP A 68 -1.83 0.17 -10.78
CA ASP A 68 -0.40 0.35 -10.69
C ASP A 68 -0.02 1.25 -9.50
N ILE A 69 1.08 0.88 -8.84
CA ILE A 69 1.78 1.77 -7.91
C ILE A 69 3.08 2.16 -8.61
N PRO A 70 3.23 3.40 -9.07
CA PRO A 70 4.48 3.86 -9.62
C PRO A 70 5.54 4.02 -8.51
N GLU A 71 6.74 4.44 -8.92
CA GLU A 71 7.81 4.79 -8.00
C GLU A 71 7.30 5.70 -6.88
N SER A 72 7.62 5.33 -5.64
CA SER A 72 7.06 5.97 -4.45
C SER A 72 7.95 5.78 -3.23
N LYS A 73 7.74 6.62 -2.22
CA LYS A 73 8.23 6.38 -0.87
C LYS A 73 7.10 5.82 -0.03
N GLY A 74 7.34 4.76 0.70
CA GLY A 74 6.35 4.21 1.62
C GLY A 74 6.80 4.20 3.07
N THR A 75 5.81 4.17 3.95
CA THR A 75 5.97 3.90 5.39
C THR A 75 4.86 2.98 5.84
N TRP A 76 5.09 2.27 6.95
CA TRP A 76 4.03 1.54 7.62
C TRP A 76 4.07 1.77 9.13
N SER A 77 2.92 1.64 9.78
CA SER A 77 2.78 1.65 11.23
C SER A 77 1.77 0.60 11.66
N LYS A 78 2.07 -0.11 12.75
CA LYS A 78 1.13 -1.04 13.38
C LYS A 78 0.32 -0.35 14.46
N ASP A 79 -0.95 -0.71 14.51
CA ASP A 79 -1.86 -0.41 15.60
C ASP A 79 -2.14 -1.73 16.32
N ASP A 80 -1.45 -1.94 17.45
CA ASP A 80 -1.54 -3.19 18.21
C ASP A 80 -2.90 -3.34 18.92
N GLU A 81 -3.60 -2.24 19.20
CA GLU A 81 -4.93 -2.27 19.84
C GLU A 81 -5.99 -2.78 18.85
N GLU A 82 -5.95 -2.29 17.61
CA GLU A 82 -6.86 -2.69 16.54
C GLU A 82 -6.36 -3.92 15.74
N ASN A 83 -5.17 -4.43 16.06
CA ASN A 83 -4.46 -5.45 15.27
C ASN A 83 -4.45 -5.10 13.77
N ALA A 84 -4.10 -3.85 13.48
CA ALA A 84 -4.13 -3.27 12.15
C ALA A 84 -2.73 -2.79 11.72
N ILE A 85 -2.55 -2.66 10.41
CA ILE A 85 -1.36 -2.02 9.83
C ILE A 85 -1.82 -0.97 8.83
N ASP A 86 -1.29 0.24 9.00
CA ASP A 86 -1.48 1.35 8.09
C ASP A 86 -0.26 1.43 7.17
N VAL A 87 -0.49 1.36 5.86
CA VAL A 87 0.53 1.46 4.82
C VAL A 87 0.30 2.78 4.08
N ASN A 88 1.30 3.65 4.10
CA ASN A 88 1.27 4.96 3.45
C ASN A 88 2.24 4.92 2.26
N LEU A 89 1.78 5.35 1.09
CA LEU A 89 2.54 5.39 -0.15
C LEU A 89 2.46 6.79 -0.75
N HIS A 90 3.58 7.50 -0.73
CA HIS A 90 3.76 8.81 -1.34
C HIS A 90 4.30 8.63 -2.76
N LEU A 91 3.41 8.72 -3.74
CA LEU A 91 3.78 8.50 -5.14
C LEU A 91 4.61 9.67 -5.67
N PHE A 92 5.64 9.38 -6.47
CA PHE A 92 6.46 10.42 -7.12
C PHE A 92 5.91 10.88 -8.46
N ARG A 93 5.02 10.06 -9.05
CA ARG A 93 4.28 10.37 -10.27
C ARG A 93 2.86 9.81 -10.17
N PRO A 94 1.89 10.35 -10.92
CA PRO A 94 0.57 9.75 -10.95
C PRO A 94 0.61 8.31 -11.49
N PRO A 95 -0.27 7.43 -10.99
CA PRO A 95 -0.48 6.11 -11.59
C PRO A 95 -1.22 6.24 -12.93
N GLU A 96 -1.14 5.21 -13.76
CA GLU A 96 -1.90 5.13 -15.01
C GLU A 96 -3.39 4.97 -14.73
N LYS A 97 -3.74 4.15 -13.73
CA LYS A 97 -5.11 3.98 -13.25
C LYS A 97 -5.20 4.36 -11.77
N PHE A 98 -5.98 5.38 -11.46
CA PHE A 98 -6.19 5.81 -10.08
C PHE A 98 -7.02 4.77 -9.31
N PHE A 99 -6.52 4.37 -8.14
CA PHE A 99 -7.29 3.61 -7.18
C PHE A 99 -8.53 4.42 -6.73
N PRO A 100 -9.73 3.82 -6.68
CA PRO A 100 -10.94 4.52 -6.28
C PRO A 100 -10.82 5.04 -4.85
N LYS A 101 -11.12 6.32 -4.65
CA LYS A 101 -11.32 6.89 -3.31
C LYS A 101 -12.74 6.49 -2.89
N ASN A 102 -12.87 5.74 -1.79
CA ASN A 102 -14.18 5.50 -1.16
C ASN A 102 -14.81 6.83 -0.71
#